data_AF-A0A958GSJ6-F1
#
_entry.id   AF-A0A958GSJ6-F1
#
_cell.length_a   1.000
_cell.length_b   1.000
_cell.length_c   1.000
_cell.angle_alpha   90.00
_cell.angle_beta   90.00
_cell.angle_gamma   90.00
#
_symmetry.space_group_name_H-M   'P 1'
#
loop_
_entity.id
_entity.type
_entity.pdbx_description
1 polymer ?
#
loop_
_entity_poly.entity_id
_entity_poly.type
_entity_poly.pdbx_seq_one_letter_code
_entity_poly.pdbx_strand_id
1 'polypeptide(L)'
;MPKTRRACAELLKTEARMWAFMEVEGMPPTNNLAERCLRRAVIRRMKSFGTDSEAGRRFVERIMSVITTLNMQARPIFEFLVKAREAHIRGSQSPSLCPATLTA
;
A
#
# COMPACT_ATOMS: atom_id res chain seq x y z
N MET A 1 -24.88 18.57 -19.57
CA MET A 1 -24.67 17.65 -18.43
C MET A 1 -23.61 18.21 -17.47
N PRO A 2 -23.99 18.87 -16.37
CA PRO A 2 -23.06 19.48 -15.41
C PRO A 2 -22.04 18.50 -14.82
N LYS A 3 -22.44 17.23 -14.65
CA LYS A 3 -21.58 16.15 -14.12
C LYS A 3 -20.38 15.85 -15.02
N THR A 4 -20.54 15.90 -16.34
CA THR A 4 -19.46 15.66 -17.31
C THR A 4 -18.40 16.76 -17.25
N ARG A 5 -18.83 18.03 -17.12
CA ARG A 5 -17.90 19.18 -17.06
C ARG A 5 -16.96 19.09 -15.86
N ARG A 6 -17.48 18.71 -14.69
CA ARG A 6 -16.67 18.53 -13.47
C ARG A 6 -15.70 17.36 -13.59
N ALA A 7 -16.15 16.22 -14.11
CA ALA A 7 -15.28 15.07 -14.31
C ALA A 7 -14.11 15.38 -15.27
N CYS A 8 -14.38 16.06 -16.39
CA CYS A 8 -13.34 16.51 -17.31
C CYS A 8 -12.36 17.48 -16.63
N ALA A 9 -12.85 18.44 -15.83
CA ALA A 9 -11.99 19.37 -15.11
C ALA A 9 -11.06 18.66 -14.10
N GLU A 10 -11.54 17.63 -13.41
CA GLU A 10 -10.69 16.83 -12.52
C GLU A 10 -9.68 15.97 -13.29
N LEU A 11 -10.07 15.37 -14.42
CA LEU A 11 -9.15 14.59 -15.25
C LEU A 11 -8.00 15.45 -15.79
N LEU A 12 -8.31 16.66 -16.28
CA LEU A 12 -7.32 17.60 -16.79
C LEU A 12 -6.30 18.03 -15.72
N LYS A 13 -6.70 18.13 -14.43
CA LYS A 13 -5.76 18.40 -13.34
C LYS A 13 -4.72 17.30 -13.15
N THR A 14 -5.02 16.09 -13.56
CA THR A 14 -4.15 14.92 -13.40
C THR A 14 -3.57 14.41 -14.71
N GLU A 15 -3.79 15.11 -15.82
CA GLU A 15 -3.43 14.68 -17.17
C GLU A 15 -1.97 14.23 -17.28
N ALA A 16 -1.02 15.03 -16.76
CA ALA A 16 0.40 14.69 -16.77
C ALA A 16 0.70 13.32 -16.12
N ARG A 17 -0.04 12.95 -15.06
CA ARG A 17 0.14 11.65 -14.38
C ARG A 17 -0.37 10.47 -15.21
N MET A 18 -1.31 10.71 -16.11
CA MET A 18 -1.84 9.66 -17.00
C MET A 18 -0.78 9.23 -18.03
N TRP A 19 0.15 10.12 -18.37
CA TRP A 19 1.20 9.90 -19.36
C TRP A 19 2.58 9.60 -18.76
N ALA A 20 2.70 9.47 -17.43
CA ALA A 20 3.98 9.26 -16.76
C ALA A 20 4.75 8.01 -17.25
N PHE A 21 4.05 7.00 -17.78
CA PHE A 21 4.67 5.81 -18.36
C PHE A 21 5.49 6.10 -19.64
N MET A 22 5.27 7.24 -20.30
CA MET A 22 6.07 7.68 -21.45
C MET A 22 7.43 8.24 -21.03
N GLU A 23 7.53 8.74 -19.79
CA GLU A 23 8.76 9.34 -19.26
C GLU A 23 9.58 8.35 -18.41
N VAL A 24 8.91 7.38 -17.77
CA VAL A 24 9.53 6.42 -16.86
C VAL A 24 9.63 5.05 -17.51
N GLU A 25 10.86 4.66 -17.87
CA GLU A 25 11.14 3.33 -18.42
C GLU A 25 10.71 2.22 -17.43
N GLY A 26 10.06 1.18 -17.97
CA GLY A 26 9.54 0.06 -17.18
C GLY A 26 8.24 0.32 -16.41
N MET A 27 7.69 1.54 -16.43
CA MET A 27 6.37 1.82 -15.86
C MET A 27 5.26 1.29 -16.79
N PRO A 28 4.33 0.47 -16.31
CA PRO A 28 3.21 0.02 -17.13
C PRO A 28 2.22 1.16 -17.40
N PRO A 29 1.53 1.18 -18.55
CA PRO A 29 0.52 2.21 -18.89
C PRO A 29 -0.81 2.01 -18.13
N THR A 30 -0.79 1.38 -16.96
CA THR A 30 -1.99 1.03 -16.19
C THR A 30 -1.80 1.32 -14.71
N ASN A 31 -2.89 1.67 -14.03
CA ASN A 31 -2.92 1.91 -12.58
C ASN A 31 -3.03 0.63 -11.73
N ASN A 32 -2.96 -0.55 -12.36
CA ASN A 32 -3.26 -1.84 -11.73
C ASN A 32 -2.39 -2.11 -10.49
N LEU A 33 -1.12 -1.71 -10.50
CA LEU A 33 -0.22 -1.90 -9.36
C LEU A 33 -0.73 -1.12 -8.14
N ALA A 34 -1.01 0.18 -8.29
CA ALA A 34 -1.49 1.01 -7.20
C ALA A 34 -2.86 0.55 -6.71
N GLU A 35 -3.77 0.19 -7.62
CA GLU A 35 -5.09 -0.34 -7.27
C GLU A 35 -4.98 -1.64 -6.46
N ARG A 36 -4.14 -2.58 -6.90
CA ARG A 36 -3.90 -3.84 -6.16
C ARG A 36 -3.34 -3.58 -4.76
N CYS A 37 -2.41 -2.64 -4.62
CA CYS A 37 -1.83 -2.26 -3.34
C CYS A 37 -2.87 -1.67 -2.38
N LEU A 38 -3.80 -0.84 -2.89
CA LEU A 38 -4.82 -0.17 -2.09
C LEU A 38 -6.06 -1.04 -1.83
N ARG A 39 -6.36 -2.00 -2.71
CA ARG A 39 -7.62 -2.77 -2.72
C ARG A 39 -7.93 -3.41 -1.37
N ARG A 40 -6.93 -4.01 -0.70
CA ARG A 40 -7.13 -4.64 0.62
C ARG A 40 -7.57 -3.62 1.67
N ALA A 41 -6.93 -2.46 1.71
CA ALA A 41 -7.27 -1.40 2.66
C ALA A 41 -8.68 -0.83 2.39
N VAL A 42 -9.02 -0.61 1.12
CA VAL A 42 -10.34 -0.12 0.72
C VAL A 42 -11.44 -1.11 1.09
N ILE A 43 -11.29 -2.40 0.73
CA ILE A 43 -12.26 -3.45 1.07
C ILE A 43 -12.43 -3.56 2.58
N ARG A 44 -11.34 -3.53 3.36
CA ARG A 44 -11.42 -3.57 4.82
C ARG A 44 -12.18 -2.38 5.37
N ARG A 45 -11.86 -1.16 4.92
CA ARG A 45 -12.56 0.05 5.38
C ARG A 45 -14.06 -0.01 5.07
N MET A 46 -14.41 -0.51 3.89
CA MET A 46 -15.80 -0.68 3.49
C MET A 46 -16.54 -1.71 4.35
N LYS A 47 -15.90 -2.85 4.67
CA LYS A 47 -16.54 -3.92 5.47
C LYS A 47 -16.56 -3.65 6.98
N SER A 48 -15.56 -2.95 7.49
CA SER A 48 -15.37 -2.73 8.94
C SER A 48 -15.67 -1.29 9.38
N PHE A 49 -16.17 -0.43 8.49
CA PHE A 49 -16.46 0.99 8.70
C PHE A 49 -15.28 1.89 9.15
N GLY A 50 -14.11 1.32 9.39
CA GLY A 50 -12.90 2.05 9.77
C GLY A 50 -12.65 2.04 11.28
N THR A 51 -12.02 3.09 11.77
CA THR A 51 -11.69 3.25 13.20
C THR A 51 -11.56 4.72 13.56
N ASP A 52 -12.17 5.09 14.69
CA ASP A 52 -12.23 6.47 15.16
C ASP A 52 -11.15 6.82 16.18
N SER A 53 -10.46 5.83 16.75
CA SER A 53 -9.34 6.06 17.66
C SER A 53 -8.04 6.28 16.91
N GLU A 54 -7.18 7.15 17.44
CA GLU A 54 -5.84 7.37 16.89
C GLU A 54 -5.01 6.07 16.90
N ALA A 55 -5.05 5.33 18.00
CA ALA A 55 -4.38 4.04 18.13
C ALA A 55 -4.86 3.04 17.06
N GLY A 56 -6.16 2.99 16.79
CA GLY A 56 -6.73 2.15 15.74
C GLY A 56 -6.24 2.56 14.35
N ARG A 57 -6.22 3.87 14.05
CA ARG A 57 -5.75 4.39 12.75
C ARG A 57 -4.28 4.04 12.54
N ARG A 58 -3.43 4.22 13.55
CA ARG A 58 -2.01 3.84 13.52
C ARG A 58 -1.82 2.35 13.31
N PHE A 59 -2.63 1.51 13.95
CA PHE A 59 -2.58 0.07 13.74
C PHE A 59 -2.95 -0.30 12.30
N VAL A 60 -4.05 0.26 11.77
CA VAL A 60 -4.51 0.01 10.40
C VAL A 60 -3.47 0.44 9.37
N GLU A 61 -2.91 1.64 9.54
CA GLU A 61 -1.83 2.18 8.72
C GLU A 61 -0.66 1.20 8.66
N ARG A 62 -0.12 0.81 9.82
CA ARG A 62 1.06 -0.05 9.91
C ARG A 62 0.81 -1.46 9.38
N ILE A 63 -0.30 -2.10 9.76
CA ILE A 63 -0.56 -3.49 9.37
C ILE A 63 -0.83 -3.61 7.86
N MET A 64 -1.51 -2.62 7.26
CA MET A 64 -1.73 -2.59 5.81
C MET A 64 -0.42 -2.40 5.06
N SER A 65 0.46 -1.50 5.52
CA SER A 65 1.79 -1.35 4.93
C SER A 65 2.61 -2.64 5.01
N VAL A 66 2.66 -3.29 6.17
CA VAL A 66 3.36 -4.58 6.35
C VAL A 66 2.82 -5.64 5.38
N ILE A 67 1.50 -5.84 5.36
CA ILE A 67 0.86 -6.85 4.51
C ILE A 67 1.11 -6.57 3.03
N THR A 68 0.93 -5.32 2.58
CA THR A 68 1.13 -4.96 1.17
C THR A 68 2.58 -5.17 0.75
N THR A 69 3.54 -4.70 1.55
CA THR A 69 4.97 -4.86 1.26
C THR A 69 5.38 -6.34 1.22
N LEU A 70 4.96 -7.15 2.19
CA LEU A 70 5.32 -8.57 2.21
C LEU A 70 4.70 -9.36 1.04
N ASN A 71 3.47 -9.01 0.63
CA ASN A 71 2.87 -9.59 -0.58
C ASN A 71 3.68 -9.23 -1.83
N MET A 72 4.11 -7.97 -1.98
CA MET A 72 4.93 -7.54 -3.12
C MET A 72 6.29 -8.24 -3.15
N GLN A 73 6.84 -8.56 -1.98
CA GLN A 73 8.11 -9.28 -1.81
C GLN A 73 7.96 -10.81 -1.87
N ALA A 74 6.74 -11.33 -2.07
CA ALA A 74 6.43 -12.77 -1.99
C ALA A 74 6.91 -13.44 -0.68
N ARG A 75 6.84 -12.72 0.45
CA ARG A 75 7.26 -13.19 1.78
C ARG A 75 6.06 -13.65 2.62
N PRO A 76 6.20 -14.71 3.45
CA PRO A 76 5.12 -15.19 4.31
C PRO A 76 4.77 -14.17 5.40
N ILE A 77 3.54 -13.64 5.35
CA ILE A 77 3.06 -12.59 6.26
C ILE A 77 3.01 -13.07 7.71
N PHE A 78 2.42 -14.25 7.94
CA PHE A 78 2.23 -14.77 9.30
C PHE A 78 3.56 -14.99 10.02
N GLU A 79 4.53 -15.61 9.33
CA GLU A 79 5.87 -15.81 9.89
C GLU A 79 6.56 -14.49 10.24
N PHE A 80 6.42 -13.47 9.40
CA PHE A 80 6.97 -12.15 9.68
C PHE A 80 6.35 -11.55 10.95
N LEU A 81 5.03 -11.64 11.11
CA LEU A 81 4.32 -11.13 12.27
C LEU A 81 4.70 -11.87 13.56
N VAL A 82 4.86 -13.19 13.50
CA VAL A 82 5.35 -14.00 14.62
C VAL A 82 6.76 -13.55 15.01
N LYS A 83 7.70 -13.48 14.05
CA LYS A 83 9.07 -13.01 14.31
C LYS A 83 9.10 -11.60 14.90
N ALA A 84 8.27 -10.69 14.38
CA ALA A 84 8.17 -9.32 14.90
C ALA A 84 7.62 -9.30 16.34
N ARG A 85 6.60 -10.11 16.64
CA ARG A 85 6.02 -10.20 17.97
C ARG A 85 7.02 -10.79 18.98
N GLU A 86 7.71 -11.85 18.61
CA GLU A 86 8.71 -12.48 19.47
C GLU A 86 9.89 -11.54 19.74
N ALA A 87 10.38 -10.83 18.72
CA ALA A 87 11.45 -9.84 18.88
C ALA A 87 11.05 -8.73 19.84
N HIS A 88 9.80 -8.25 19.74
CA HIS A 88 9.26 -7.25 20.66
C HIS A 88 9.20 -7.76 22.12
N ILE A 89 8.74 -9.00 22.35
CA ILE A 89 8.70 -9.60 23.69
C ILE A 89 10.10 -9.76 24.28
N ARG A 90 11.08 -10.17 23.45
CA ARG A 90 12.47 -10.38 23.86
C ARG A 90 13.30 -9.09 23.95
N GLY A 91 12.75 -7.94 23.54
CA GLY A 91 13.51 -6.69 23.42
C GLY A 91 14.64 -6.74 22.38
N SER A 92 14.59 -7.68 21.43
CA SER A 92 15.60 -7.84 20.38
C SER A 92 15.24 -7.05 19.11
N GLN A 93 16.15 -7.02 18.14
CA GLN A 93 15.91 -6.33 16.87
C GLN A 93 14.74 -6.94 16.10
N SER A 94 13.80 -6.08 15.66
CA SER A 94 12.65 -6.47 14.83
C SER A 94 13.06 -6.86 13.41
N PRO A 95 12.38 -7.82 12.76
CA PRO A 95 12.65 -8.17 11.38
C PRO A 95 12.38 -6.98 10.44
N SER A 96 13.25 -6.78 9.45
CA SER A 96 13.13 -5.68 8.50
C SER A 96 12.12 -5.99 7.39
N LEU A 97 11.34 -4.97 7.01
CA LEU A 97 10.53 -4.97 5.79
C LEU A 97 11.37 -4.68 4.55
N CYS A 98 12.50 -3.99 4.67
CA CYS A 98 13.40 -3.78 3.54
C CYS A 98 14.14 -5.10 3.25
N PRO A 99 14.18 -5.55 1.98
CA PRO A 99 15.00 -6.70 1.63
C PRO A 99 16.47 -6.34 1.90
N ALA A 100 17.25 -7.27 2.46
CA ALA A 100 18.69 -7.13 2.43
C ALA A 100 19.09 -7.06 0.95
N THR A 101 19.83 -6.02 0.60
CA THR A 101 20.18 -5.60 -0.77
C THR A 101 20.21 -6.76 -1.76
N LEU A 102 19.35 -6.70 -2.79
CA LEU A 102 19.52 -7.52 -3.99
C LEU A 102 20.89 -7.14 -4.57
N THR A 103 21.87 -8.01 -4.38
CA THR A 103 23.07 -8.00 -5.21
C THR A 103 22.58 -8.35 -6.61
N ALA A 104 22.52 -7.34 -7.47
CA ALA A 104 22.42 -7.46 -8.92
C ALA A 104 23.73 -6.97 -9.51
#